data_AF-A0AA51NAK5-F1
#
_entry.id   AF-A0AA51NAK5-F1
#
_cell.length_a   1.000
_cell.length_b   1.000
_cell.length_c   1.000
_cell.angle_alpha   90.00
_cell.angle_beta   90.00
_cell.angle_gamma   90.00
#
_symmetry.space_group_name_H-M   'P 1'
#
loop_
_entity.id
_entity.type
_entity.pdbx_description
1 polymer ?
#
loop_
_entity_poly.entity_id
_entity_poly.type
_entity_poly.pdbx_seq_one_letter_code
_entity_poly.pdbx_strand_id
1 'polypeptide(L)'
;MKKWKIAFWCCLTLLVFVTLVSAYSIIDQAYAMTYHKVSYDEMEDDFENLIDIINKSDLTKSQIEKVLKDHNQYEFLEFQKDTVSLNQISLIFRNGKLDSIINH
;
A
#
# COMPACT_ATOMS: atom_id res chain seq x y z
N MET A 1 34.08 31.90 34.45
CA MET A 1 34.54 30.70 33.68
C MET A 1 34.94 31.13 32.28
N LYS A 2 35.95 30.51 31.66
CA LYS A 2 36.40 30.88 30.30
C LYS A 2 35.25 30.67 29.30
N LYS A 3 35.00 31.66 28.41
CA LYS A 3 33.89 31.67 27.43
C LYS A 3 33.77 30.37 26.62
N TRP A 4 34.90 29.76 26.26
CA TRP A 4 34.94 28.47 25.55
C TRP A 4 34.33 27.30 26.33
N LYS A 5 34.49 27.25 27.66
CA LYS A 5 33.91 26.19 28.48
C LYS A 5 32.38 26.24 28.48
N ILE A 6 31.80 27.44 28.47
CA ILE A 6 30.34 27.64 28.45
C ILE A 6 29.77 27.18 27.11
N ALA A 7 30.40 27.57 26.00
CA ALA A 7 29.99 27.11 24.66
C ALA A 7 30.03 25.59 24.53
N PHE A 8 31.08 24.94 25.06
CA PHE A 8 31.20 23.48 25.09
C PHE A 8 30.01 22.82 25.81
N TRP A 9 29.67 23.29 27.01
CA TRP A 9 28.55 22.74 27.77
C TRP A 9 27.20 23.01 27.10
N CYS A 10 26.99 24.16 26.48
CA CYS A 10 25.79 24.44 25.70
C CYS A 10 25.64 23.45 24.52
N CYS A 11 26.71 23.22 23.76
CA CYS A 11 26.69 22.26 22.65
C CYS A 11 26.49 20.83 23.15
N LEU A 12 27.12 20.44 24.27
CA LEU A 12 26.98 19.10 24.83
C LEU A 12 25.55 18.83 25.29
N THR A 13 24.93 19.76 26.02
CA THR A 13 23.54 19.61 26.47
C THR A 13 22.58 19.54 25.29
N LEU A 14 22.79 20.37 24.25
CA LEU A 14 21.98 20.31 23.04
C LEU A 14 22.14 18.97 22.32
N LEU A 15 23.37 18.46 22.22
CA LEU A 15 23.66 17.17 21.60
C LEU A 15 22.97 16.02 22.33
N VAL A 16 23.05 15.99 23.66
CA VAL A 16 22.38 14.98 24.49
C VAL A 16 20.87 15.06 24.32
N PHE A 17 20.31 16.28 24.34
CA PHE A 17 18.87 16.47 24.14
C PHE A 17 18.41 15.96 22.77
N VAL A 18 19.10 16.34 21.69
CA VAL A 18 18.78 15.87 20.33
C VAL A 18 18.89 14.36 20.25
N THR A 19 19.93 13.76 20.85
CA THR A 19 20.13 12.31 20.83
C THR A 19 18.98 11.56 21.52
N LEU A 20 18.49 12.07 22.66
CA LEU A 20 17.36 11.48 23.38
C LEU A 20 16.05 11.59 22.58
N VAL A 21 15.79 12.75 21.99
CA VAL A 21 14.62 12.95 21.13
C VAL A 21 14.68 12.03 19.90
N SER A 22 15.84 11.93 19.25
CA SER A 22 16.04 11.03 18.11
C SER A 22 15.84 9.57 18.48
N ALA A 23 16.37 9.12 19.62
CA ALA A 23 16.16 7.75 20.08
C ALA A 23 14.67 7.44 20.32
N TYR A 24 13.93 8.37 20.94
CA TYR A 24 12.48 8.24 21.11
C TYR A 24 11.75 8.18 19.75
N SER A 25 12.05 9.09 18.83
CA SER A 25 11.44 9.11 17.50
C SER A 25 11.72 7.86 16.67
N ILE A 26 12.89 7.22 16.83
CA ILE A 26 13.21 5.96 16.14
C ILE A 26 12.32 4.83 16.67
N ILE A 27 12.11 4.75 17.99
CA ILE A 27 11.24 3.75 18.59
C ILE A 27 9.81 3.93 18.11
N ASP A 28 9.29 5.16 18.14
CA ASP A 28 7.93 5.47 17.68
C ASP A 28 7.72 5.10 16.20
N GLN A 29 8.67 5.48 15.33
CA GLN A 29 8.65 5.08 13.91
C GLN A 29 8.69 3.56 13.73
N ALA A 30 9.47 2.84 14.54
CA ALA A 30 9.55 1.37 14.47
C ALA A 30 8.21 0.71 14.85
N TYR A 31 7.52 1.23 15.88
CA TYR A 31 6.17 0.78 16.23
C TYR A 31 5.18 1.08 15.10
N ALA A 32 5.14 2.32 14.61
CA ALA A 32 4.26 2.72 13.52
C ALA A 32 4.46 1.83 12.28
N MET A 33 5.71 1.58 11.88
CA MET A 33 6.03 0.71 10.76
C MET A 33 5.57 -0.73 10.99
N THR A 34 5.69 -1.25 12.21
CA THR A 34 5.22 -2.60 12.55
C THR A 34 3.70 -2.71 12.46
N TYR A 35 2.97 -1.73 13.00
CA TYR A 35 1.51 -1.70 12.89
C TYR A 35 1.04 -1.57 11.45
N HIS A 36 1.63 -0.65 10.69
CA HIS A 36 1.34 -0.52 9.26
C HIS A 36 1.59 -1.83 8.53
N LYS A 37 2.72 -2.50 8.81
CA LYS A 37 3.02 -3.79 8.21
C LYS A 37 1.95 -4.83 8.52
N VAL A 38 1.56 -5.00 9.80
CA VAL A 38 0.52 -5.95 10.18
C VAL A 38 -0.80 -5.65 9.48
N SER A 39 -1.22 -4.39 9.44
CA SER A 39 -2.45 -4.00 8.73
C SER A 39 -2.35 -4.20 7.21
N TYR A 40 -1.17 -4.03 6.61
CA TYR A 40 -0.96 -4.33 5.20
C TYR A 40 -1.01 -5.84 4.94
N ASP A 41 -0.37 -6.64 5.79
CA ASP A 41 -0.40 -8.11 5.67
C ASP A 41 -1.85 -8.65 5.80
N GLU A 42 -2.64 -8.10 6.73
CA GLU A 42 -4.08 -8.42 6.86
C GLU A 42 -4.88 -7.99 5.62
N MET A 43 -4.61 -6.80 5.07
CA MET A 43 -5.26 -6.32 3.85
C MET A 43 -4.89 -7.16 2.62
N GLU A 44 -3.65 -7.64 2.55
CA GLU A 44 -3.16 -8.52 1.49
C GLU A 44 -3.87 -9.87 1.54
N ASP A 45 -4.03 -10.47 2.72
CA ASP A 45 -4.79 -11.72 2.90
C ASP A 45 -6.26 -11.55 2.49
N ASP A 46 -6.92 -10.48 2.94
CA ASP A 46 -8.29 -10.16 2.51
C ASP A 46 -8.40 -9.97 0.99
N PHE A 47 -7.40 -9.34 0.36
CA PHE A 47 -7.35 -9.13 -1.07
C PHE A 47 -7.16 -10.44 -1.85
N GLU A 48 -6.24 -11.31 -1.41
CA GLU A 48 -6.05 -12.65 -1.99
C GLU A 48 -7.30 -13.51 -1.86
N ASN A 49 -7.97 -13.46 -0.72
CA ASN A 49 -9.24 -14.16 -0.49
C ASN A 49 -10.34 -13.66 -1.46
N LEU A 50 -10.43 -12.35 -1.68
CA LEU A 50 -11.37 -11.79 -2.67
C LEU A 50 -11.03 -12.24 -4.10
N ILE A 51 -9.75 -12.26 -4.47
CA ILE A 51 -9.31 -12.78 -5.77
C ILE A 51 -9.76 -14.24 -5.95
N ASP A 52 -9.56 -15.09 -4.93
CA ASP A 52 -9.96 -16.50 -4.99
C ASP A 52 -11.48 -16.68 -5.10
N ILE A 53 -12.27 -15.92 -4.32
CA ILE A 53 -13.75 -15.92 -4.41
C ILE A 53 -14.20 -15.51 -5.82
N ILE A 54 -13.62 -14.43 -6.36
CA ILE A 54 -13.99 -13.90 -7.67
C ILE A 54 -13.57 -14.87 -8.79
N ASN A 55 -12.39 -15.48 -8.71
CA ASN A 55 -11.93 -16.48 -9.69
C ASN A 55 -12.84 -17.72 -9.74
N LYS A 56 -13.49 -18.05 -8.62
CA LYS A 56 -14.48 -19.15 -8.55
C LYS A 56 -15.88 -18.74 -9.01
N SER A 57 -16.11 -17.46 -9.27
CA SER A 57 -17.41 -16.92 -9.67
C SER A 57 -17.56 -16.82 -11.20
N ASP A 58 -18.80 -16.95 -11.70
CA ASP A 58 -19.09 -16.86 -13.14
C ASP A 58 -19.46 -15.42 -13.53
N LEU A 59 -18.48 -14.52 -13.51
CA LEU A 59 -18.67 -13.11 -13.87
C LEU A 59 -18.39 -12.85 -15.34
N THR A 60 -19.31 -12.14 -16.00
CA THR A 60 -19.09 -11.66 -17.37
C THR A 60 -18.30 -10.36 -17.40
N LYS A 61 -17.57 -10.13 -18.49
CA LYS A 61 -16.83 -8.89 -18.74
C LYS A 61 -17.72 -7.65 -18.65
N SER A 62 -18.95 -7.73 -19.18
CA SER A 62 -19.92 -6.64 -19.14
C SER A 62 -20.37 -6.30 -17.72
N GLN A 63 -20.54 -7.30 -16.85
CA GLN A 63 -20.87 -7.06 -15.45
C GLN A 63 -19.74 -6.33 -14.72
N ILE A 64 -18.50 -6.74 -14.95
CA ILE A 64 -17.31 -6.12 -14.36
C ILE A 64 -17.11 -4.69 -14.89
N GLU A 65 -17.28 -4.47 -16.20
CA GLU A 65 -17.20 -3.14 -16.80
C GLU A 65 -18.24 -2.19 -16.20
N LYS A 66 -19.49 -2.65 -15.99
CA LYS A 66 -20.54 -1.82 -15.36
C LYS A 66 -20.17 -1.35 -13.97
N VAL A 67 -19.54 -2.21 -13.16
CA VAL A 67 -19.07 -1.84 -11.82
C VAL A 67 -17.91 -0.85 -11.90
N LEU A 68 -17.00 -1.04 -12.85
CA LEU A 68 -15.81 -0.20 -12.99
C LEU A 68 -16.07 1.11 -13.74
N LYS A 69 -17.23 1.31 -14.36
CA LYS A 69 -17.60 2.58 -15.02
C LYS A 69 -17.56 3.79 -14.11
N ASP A 70 -17.88 3.61 -12.84
CA ASP A 70 -17.88 4.68 -11.85
C ASP A 70 -16.50 4.85 -11.18
N HIS A 71 -15.50 4.06 -11.57
CA HIS A 71 -14.15 4.15 -11.04
C HIS A 71 -13.40 5.35 -11.65
N ASN A 72 -12.71 6.13 -10.81
CA ASN A 72 -12.01 7.36 -11.20
C ASN A 72 -10.97 7.20 -12.32
N GLN A 73 -10.52 5.97 -12.59
CA GLN A 73 -9.53 5.65 -13.63
C GLN A 73 -10.12 4.85 -14.79
N TYR A 74 -11.45 4.78 -14.92
CA TYR A 74 -12.12 3.97 -15.94
C TYR A 74 -11.64 4.29 -17.37
N GLU A 75 -11.40 5.57 -17.67
CA GLU A 75 -10.95 6.02 -19.00
C GLU A 75 -9.61 5.41 -19.44
N PHE A 76 -8.81 4.91 -18.49
CA PHE A 76 -7.53 4.27 -18.75
C PHE A 76 -7.63 2.73 -18.82
N LEU A 77 -8.81 2.16 -18.56
CA LEU A 77 -9.04 0.72 -18.60
C LEU A 77 -9.41 0.25 -20.01
N GLU A 78 -8.61 -0.64 -20.58
CA GLU A 78 -8.80 -1.13 -21.94
C GLU A 78 -9.70 -2.38 -22.00
N PHE A 79 -11.01 -2.21 -21.73
CA PHE A 79 -12.01 -3.29 -21.82
C PHE A 79 -12.21 -3.88 -23.23
N GLN A 80 -11.53 -3.36 -24.25
CA GLN A 80 -11.53 -3.96 -25.59
C GLN A 80 -10.57 -5.16 -25.69
N LYS A 81 -9.60 -5.29 -24.77
CA LYS A 81 -8.63 -6.38 -24.76
C LYS A 81 -9.09 -7.52 -23.85
N ASP A 82 -8.55 -8.71 -24.08
CA ASP A 82 -8.80 -9.87 -23.19
C ASP A 82 -8.16 -9.71 -21.81
N THR A 83 -7.27 -8.73 -21.64
CA THR A 83 -6.68 -8.39 -20.34
C THR A 83 -6.97 -6.94 -20.01
N VAL A 84 -7.53 -6.69 -18.82
CA VAL A 84 -7.74 -5.36 -18.27
C VAL A 84 -6.89 -5.21 -17.02
N SER A 85 -5.90 -4.32 -17.09
CA SER A 85 -5.01 -4.06 -15.95
C SER A 85 -5.53 -2.91 -15.10
N LEU A 86 -5.65 -3.17 -13.80
CA LEU A 86 -5.77 -2.16 -12.75
C LEU A 86 -4.38 -1.91 -12.14
N ASN A 87 -4.31 -1.05 -11.12
CA ASN A 87 -3.03 -0.65 -10.53
C ASN A 87 -2.23 -1.82 -9.94
N GLN A 88 -2.88 -2.82 -9.36
CA GLN A 88 -2.22 -3.94 -8.66
C GLN A 88 -2.60 -5.33 -9.19
N ILE A 89 -3.61 -5.41 -10.07
CA ILE A 89 -4.11 -6.68 -10.59
C ILE A 89 -4.43 -6.59 -12.08
N SER A 90 -4.38 -7.73 -12.75
CA SER A 90 -4.87 -7.89 -14.11
C SER A 90 -6.03 -8.88 -14.15
N LEU A 91 -7.13 -8.44 -14.76
CA LEU A 91 -8.30 -9.25 -15.04
C LEU A 91 -8.12 -9.90 -16.42
N ILE A 92 -8.11 -11.22 -16.49
CA ILE A 92 -8.01 -11.98 -17.73
C ILE A 92 -9.38 -12.54 -18.08
N PHE A 93 -9.84 -12.25 -19.29
CA PHE A 93 -11.12 -12.67 -19.82
C PHE A 93 -10.92 -13.70 -20.93
N ARG A 94 -11.77 -14.74 -20.95
CA ARG A 94 -11.88 -15.68 -22.07
C ARG A 94 -13.35 -15.87 -22.40
N ASN A 95 -13.67 -15.86 -23.69
CA ASN A 95 -15.04 -16.02 -24.19
C ASN A 95 -16.04 -15.03 -23.54
N GLY A 96 -15.59 -13.80 -23.21
CA GLY A 96 -16.41 -12.76 -22.58
C GLY A 96 -16.69 -12.95 -21.09
N LYS A 97 -16.06 -13.94 -20.44
CA LYS A 97 -16.15 -14.22 -19.01
C LYS A 97 -14.79 -14.06 -18.33
N LEU A 98 -14.81 -13.76 -17.03
CA LEU A 98 -13.60 -13.72 -16.22
C LEU A 98 -13.04 -15.14 -16.10
N ASP A 99 -11.78 -15.30 -16.50
CA ASP A 99 -11.06 -16.58 -16.44
C ASP A 99 -10.13 -16.60 -15.22
N SER A 100 -9.42 -15.51 -14.97
CA SER A 100 -8.50 -15.39 -13.83
C SER A 100 -8.15 -13.95 -13.50
N ILE A 101 -7.86 -13.69 -12.23
CA ILE A 101 -7.24 -12.47 -11.73
C ILE A 101 -5.82 -12.80 -11.25
N ILE A 102 -4.84 -11.98 -11.64
CA ILE A 102 -3.43 -12.14 -11.29
C ILE A 102 -2.94 -10.84 -10.61
N ASN A 103 -2.22 -10.95 -9.49
CA ASN A 103 -1.52 -9.81 -8.87
C ASN A 103 -0.16 -9.55 -9.55
N HIS A 104 0.33 -8.32 -9.46
CA HIS A 104 1.62 -7.91 -10.01
C HIS A 104 2.76 -8.01 -8.99
#